data_AF-A0AA41U1J3-F1
#
_entry.id   AF-A0AA41U1J3-F1
#
_cell.length_a   1.000
_cell.length_b   1.000
_cell.length_c   1.000
_cell.angle_alpha   90.00
_cell.angle_beta   90.00
_cell.angle_gamma   90.00
#
_symmetry.space_group_name_H-M   'P 1'
#
loop_
_entity.id
_entity.type
_entity.pdbx_description
1 polymer ?
#
loop_
_entity_poly.entity_id
_entity_poly.type
_entity_poly.pdbx_seq_one_letter_code
_entity_poly.pdbx_strand_id
1 'polypeptide(L)'
;MTRTTTATATSRARDEPSRHPELGALILEHFGTVQEAWRGVVERGIARGEVDPTCAPVAVVDMLASQLVLAPLMLYRPPEEAEIEALVHLVLRATRPARDE
;
A
#
# COMPACT_ATOMS: atom_id res chain seq x y z
N MET A 1 21.72 40.85 -38.68
CA MET A 1 20.37 40.53 -39.20
C MET A 1 20.20 39.02 -39.10
N THR A 2 20.07 38.42 -37.91
CA THR A 2 18.92 38.40 -36.97
C THR A 2 17.69 37.70 -37.55
N ARG A 3 17.51 36.42 -37.20
CA ARG A 3 16.29 35.93 -36.54
C ARG A 3 16.52 34.55 -35.92
N THR A 4 16.78 34.59 -34.62
CA THR A 4 16.49 33.55 -33.65
C THR A 4 14.97 33.40 -33.55
N THR A 5 14.44 32.21 -33.77
CA THR A 5 13.04 31.89 -33.40
C THR A 5 13.07 30.79 -32.37
N THR A 6 13.00 31.21 -31.11
CA THR A 6 12.64 30.41 -29.96
C THR A 6 11.24 29.86 -30.16
N ALA A 7 11.10 28.54 -30.31
CA ALA A 7 9.83 27.86 -30.12
C ALA A 7 9.94 27.05 -28.84
N THR A 8 9.44 27.65 -27.76
CA THR A 8 9.20 27.04 -26.47
C THR A 8 8.47 25.72 -26.68
N ALA A 9 9.16 24.60 -26.46
CA ALA A 9 8.55 23.28 -26.38
C ALA A 9 7.67 23.27 -25.13
N THR A 10 6.40 23.57 -25.34
CA THR A 10 5.36 23.57 -24.32
C THR A 10 5.33 22.20 -23.66
N SER A 11 5.70 22.19 -22.38
CA SER A 11 5.54 21.11 -21.40
C SER A 11 4.20 20.38 -21.60
N ARG A 12 4.23 19.21 -22.25
CA ARG A 12 3.04 18.39 -22.53
C ARG A 12 3.01 17.07 -21.77
N ALA A 13 3.64 16.99 -20.59
CA ALA A 13 3.70 15.73 -19.84
C ALA A 13 3.63 15.93 -18.33
N ARG A 14 2.70 16.78 -17.84
CA ARG A 14 2.48 16.88 -16.39
C ARG A 14 1.00 16.87 -15.96
N ASP A 15 0.14 16.25 -16.75
CA ASP A 15 -1.26 16.01 -16.37
C ASP A 15 -1.67 14.60 -16.77
N GLU A 16 -1.24 13.58 -16.02
CA GLU A 16 -1.77 12.24 -16.26
C GLU A 16 -1.87 11.33 -15.03
N PRO A 17 -2.54 11.79 -13.97
CA PRO A 17 -3.37 10.90 -13.15
C PRO A 17 -4.87 11.02 -13.46
N SER A 18 -5.26 11.97 -14.32
CA SER A 18 -6.66 12.45 -14.41
C SER A 18 -7.50 11.82 -15.53
N ARG A 19 -7.01 10.84 -16.28
CA ARG A 19 -7.74 10.32 -17.45
C ARG A 19 -9.00 9.51 -17.12
N HIS A 20 -9.07 8.94 -15.91
CA HIS A 20 -10.19 8.08 -15.47
C HIS A 20 -10.48 8.22 -13.96
N PRO A 21 -11.05 9.36 -13.50
CA PRO A 21 -11.39 9.54 -12.08
C PRO A 21 -12.37 8.48 -11.56
N GLU A 22 -13.26 7.97 -12.41
CA GLU A 22 -14.19 6.88 -12.11
C GLU A 22 -13.48 5.57 -11.77
N LEU A 23 -12.35 5.29 -12.42
CA LEU A 23 -11.54 4.10 -12.15
C LEU A 23 -10.87 4.22 -10.77
N GLY A 24 -10.34 5.40 -10.45
CA GLY A 24 -9.78 5.68 -9.12
C GLY A 24 -10.81 5.49 -8.00
N ALA A 25 -12.03 5.98 -8.20
CA ALA A 25 -13.12 5.80 -7.24
C ALA A 25 -13.48 4.33 -7.03
N LEU A 26 -13.61 3.55 -8.10
CA LEU A 26 -13.94 2.13 -8.03
C LEU A 26 -12.84 1.30 -7.35
N ILE A 27 -11.57 1.63 -7.64
CA ILE A 27 -10.40 1.03 -6.98
C ILE A 27 -10.45 1.31 -5.48
N LEU A 28 -10.67 2.57 -5.08
CA LEU A 28 -10.74 2.96 -3.67
C LEU A 28 -11.92 2.31 -2.94
N GLU A 29 -13.09 2.21 -3.58
CA GLU A 29 -14.28 1.56 -3.02
C GLU A 29 -14.01 0.06 -2.76
N HIS A 30 -13.44 -0.62 -3.75
CA HIS A 30 -13.07 -2.03 -3.61
C HIS A 30 -12.06 -2.24 -2.47
N PHE A 31 -10.98 -1.45 -2.45
CA PHE A 31 -9.97 -1.55 -1.42
C PHE A 31 -10.50 -1.17 -0.03
N GLY A 32 -11.43 -0.21 0.07
CA GLY A 32 -12.07 0.15 1.34
C GLY A 32 -12.82 -1.01 1.97
N THR A 33 -13.61 -1.74 1.18
CA THR A 33 -14.36 -2.92 1.66
C THR A 33 -13.42 -4.03 2.13
N VAL A 34 -12.37 -4.29 1.35
CA VAL A 34 -11.37 -5.31 1.69
C VAL A 34 -10.62 -4.91 2.97
N GLN A 35 -10.18 -3.66 3.09
CA GLN A 35 -9.49 -3.15 4.28
C GLN A 35 -10.33 -3.28 5.54
N GLU A 36 -11.64 -3.02 5.50
CA GLU A 36 -12.54 -3.20 6.65
C GLU A 36 -12.53 -4.65 7.13
N ALA A 37 -12.64 -5.61 6.22
CA ALA A 37 -12.62 -7.03 6.55
C ALA A 37 -11.28 -7.45 7.21
N TRP A 38 -10.16 -6.99 6.66
CA TRP A 38 -8.83 -7.25 7.21
C TRP A 38 -8.61 -6.59 8.57
N ARG A 39 -9.13 -5.37 8.77
CA ARG A 39 -9.09 -4.70 10.08
C ARG A 39 -9.77 -5.56 11.15
N GLY A 40 -10.96 -6.08 10.84
CA GLY A 40 -11.68 -6.97 11.74
C GLY A 40 -10.90 -8.26 12.08
N VAL A 41 -10.05 -8.76 11.17
CA VAL A 41 -9.14 -9.89 11.48
C VAL A 41 -8.12 -9.49 12.54
N VAL A 42 -7.49 -8.33 12.39
CA VAL A 42 -6.47 -7.83 13.32
C VAL A 42 -7.09 -7.53 14.68
N GLU A 43 -8.26 -6.89 14.72
CA GLU A 43 -9.02 -6.63 15.96
C GLU A 43 -9.31 -7.92 16.74
N ARG A 44 -9.74 -8.97 16.04
CA ARG A 44 -9.92 -10.29 16.68
C ARG A 44 -8.60 -10.88 17.17
N GLY A 45 -7.49 -10.65 16.46
CA GLY A 45 -6.15 -11.07 16.90
C GLY A 45 -5.71 -10.37 18.19
N ILE A 46 -5.96 -9.05 18.31
CA ILE A 46 -5.72 -8.28 19.53
C ILE A 46 -6.57 -8.84 20.68
N ALA A 47 -7.87 -9.06 20.43
CA ALA A 47 -8.78 -9.60 21.45
C ALA A 47 -8.37 -11.00 21.96
N ARG A 48 -7.67 -11.80 21.12
CA ARG A 48 -7.13 -13.11 21.50
C ARG A 48 -5.73 -13.05 22.12
N GLY A 49 -5.11 -11.87 22.19
CA GLY A 49 -3.72 -11.72 22.65
C GLY A 49 -2.68 -12.25 21.65
N GLU A 50 -3.03 -12.38 20.37
CA GLU A 50 -2.11 -12.78 19.30
C GLU A 50 -1.33 -11.59 18.72
N VAL A 51 -1.91 -10.38 18.83
CA VAL A 51 -1.36 -9.10 18.37
C VAL A 51 -1.24 -8.17 19.56
N ASP A 52 -0.16 -7.41 19.63
CA ASP A 52 0.06 -6.42 20.69
C ASP A 52 -1.09 -5.40 20.75
N PRO A 53 -1.67 -5.13 21.93
CA PRO A 53 -2.83 -4.25 22.06
C PRO A 53 -2.53 -2.77 21.76
N THR A 54 -1.25 -2.37 21.67
CA THR A 54 -0.84 -1.02 21.28
C THR A 54 -0.80 -0.83 19.76
N CYS A 55 -0.88 -1.92 18.99
CA CYS A 55 -0.94 -1.85 17.53
C CYS A 55 -2.29 -1.29 17.06
N ALA A 56 -2.25 -0.29 16.18
CA ALA A 56 -3.43 0.16 15.46
C ALA A 56 -3.79 -0.86 14.36
N PRO A 57 -5.01 -1.45 14.34
CA PRO A 57 -5.38 -2.47 13.35
C PRO A 57 -5.14 -2.05 11.89
N VAL A 58 -5.43 -0.79 11.56
CA VAL A 58 -5.22 -0.25 10.22
C VAL A 58 -3.73 -0.23 9.84
N ALA A 59 -2.85 0.13 10.76
CA ALA A 59 -1.41 0.19 10.50
C ALA A 59 -0.83 -1.20 10.21
N VAL A 60 -1.31 -2.24 10.91
CA VAL A 60 -0.90 -3.63 10.66
C VAL A 60 -1.29 -4.07 9.24
N VAL A 61 -2.49 -3.72 8.80
CA VAL A 61 -2.95 -4.03 7.43
C VAL A 61 -2.15 -3.24 6.40
N ASP A 62 -1.90 -1.95 6.66
CA ASP A 62 -1.15 -1.08 5.74
C ASP A 62 0.30 -1.55 5.56
N MET A 63 0.95 -2.08 6.59
CA MET A 63 2.29 -2.66 6.49
C MET A 63 2.37 -3.80 5.46
N LEU A 64 1.31 -4.60 5.32
CA LEU A 64 1.20 -5.65 4.31
C LEU A 64 0.82 -5.06 2.95
N ALA A 65 -0.29 -4.31 2.91
CA ALA A 65 -0.90 -3.83 1.68
C ALA A 65 0.03 -2.88 0.91
N SER A 66 0.75 -2.01 1.61
CA SER A 66 1.64 -1.04 0.96
C SER A 66 2.72 -1.73 0.15
N GLN A 67 3.32 -2.81 0.68
CA GLN A 67 4.41 -3.50 -0.01
C GLN A 67 3.89 -4.34 -1.18
N LEU A 68 2.74 -5.00 -1.02
CA LEU A 68 2.13 -5.80 -2.09
C LEU A 68 1.60 -4.96 -3.25
N VAL A 69 1.32 -3.66 -3.01
CA VAL A 69 0.89 -2.74 -4.07
C VAL A 69 2.06 -1.93 -4.62
N LEU A 70 2.88 -1.31 -3.77
CA LEU A 70 3.93 -0.40 -4.21
C LEU A 70 5.14 -1.13 -4.80
N ALA A 71 5.57 -2.26 -4.22
CA ALA A 71 6.76 -2.94 -4.71
C ALA A 71 6.59 -3.42 -6.17
N PRO A 72 5.45 -4.03 -6.57
CA PRO A 72 5.26 -4.41 -7.97
C PRO A 72 5.21 -3.23 -8.94
N LEU A 73 4.62 -2.10 -8.51
CA LEU A 73 4.56 -0.88 -9.31
C LEU A 73 5.94 -0.24 -9.49
N MET A 74 6.80 -0.30 -8.47
CA MET A 74 8.15 0.27 -8.51
C MET A 74 9.17 -0.64 -9.19
N LEU A 75 9.04 -1.95 -9.00
CA LEU A 75 9.97 -2.95 -9.53
C LEU A 75 9.54 -3.50 -10.91
N TYR A 76 8.34 -3.13 -11.38
CA TYR A 76 7.76 -3.57 -12.66
C TYR A 76 7.71 -5.09 -12.82
N ARG A 77 7.50 -5.81 -11.71
CA ARG A 77 7.33 -7.26 -11.70
C ARG A 77 6.36 -7.69 -10.59
N PRO A 78 5.68 -8.84 -10.73
CA PRO A 78 4.92 -9.39 -9.62
C PRO A 78 5.84 -9.73 -8.44
N PRO A 79 5.31 -9.73 -7.20
CA PRO A 79 6.04 -10.25 -6.06
C PRO A 79 6.17 -11.77 -6.20
N GLU A 80 7.33 -12.30 -5.83
CA GLU A 80 7.55 -13.73 -5.73
C GLU A 80 6.93 -14.28 -4.44
N GLU A 81 6.56 -15.56 -4.44
CA GLU A 81 5.93 -16.21 -3.28
C GLU A 81 6.79 -16.08 -2.01
N ALA A 82 8.11 -16.26 -2.15
CA ALA A 82 9.06 -16.10 -1.04
C ALA A 82 9.09 -14.67 -0.48
N GLU A 83 8.85 -13.65 -1.30
CA GLU A 83 8.81 -12.26 -0.85
C GLU A 83 7.54 -11.96 -0.06
N ILE A 84 6.41 -12.55 -0.48
CA ILE A 84 5.14 -12.47 0.24
C ILE A 84 5.28 -13.17 1.59
N GLU A 85 5.85 -14.37 1.62
CA GLU A 85 6.07 -15.13 2.85
C GLU A 85 6.97 -14.37 3.83
N ALA A 86 8.09 -13.81 3.34
CA ALA A 86 9.00 -13.01 4.16
C ALA A 86 8.31 -11.76 4.74
N LEU A 87 7.48 -11.09 3.95
CA LEU A 87 6.72 -9.93 4.40
C LEU A 87 5.69 -10.32 5.48
N VAL A 88 4.95 -11.42 5.30
CA VAL A 88 4.00 -11.92 6.29
C VAL A 88 4.73 -12.23 7.60
N HIS A 89 5.86 -12.94 7.56
CA HIS A 89 6.66 -13.22 8.74
C HIS A 89 7.18 -11.96 9.43
N LEU A 90 7.62 -10.97 8.66
CA LEU A 90 8.07 -9.69 9.19
C LEU A 90 6.95 -9.00 9.99
N VAL A 91 5.76 -8.90 9.40
CA VAL A 91 4.62 -8.23 10.04
C VAL A 91 4.19 -9.00 11.28
N LEU A 92 4.02 -10.32 11.19
CA LEU A 92 3.64 -11.15 12.35
C LEU A 92 4.64 -11.03 13.50
N ARG A 93 5.94 -10.96 13.19
CA ARG A 93 6.98 -10.77 14.22
C ARG A 93 6.92 -9.37 14.83
N ALA A 94 6.69 -8.34 14.02
CA ALA A 94 6.66 -6.95 14.46
C ALA A 94 5.42 -6.62 15.30
N THR A 95 4.32 -7.33 15.12
CA THR A 95 3.04 -7.05 15.79
C THR A 95 2.75 -8.01 16.95
N ARG A 96 3.66 -8.94 17.25
CA ARG A 96 3.49 -9.89 18.35
C ARG A 96 3.57 -9.14 19.69
N PRO A 97 2.76 -9.50 20.70
CA PRO A 97 2.92 -8.95 22.05
C PRO A 97 4.33 -9.16 22.59
N ALA A 98 4.82 -8.19 23.36
CA ALA A 98 6.03 -8.38 24.16
C ALA A 98 5.87 -9.63 25.04
N ARG A 99 6.94 -10.41 25.18
CA ARG A 99 6.97 -11.46 26.19
C ARG A 99 7.13 -10.76 27.53
N ASP A 100 6.29 -11.11 28.50
CA ASP A 100 6.54 -10.77 29.90
C ASP A 100 7.87 -11.44 30.28
N GLU A 101 8.93 -10.64 30.42
CA GLU A 101 10.23 -11.05 30.99
C GLU A 101 10.21 -10.94 32.52
#